data_AF-A0A6G0XCM0-F1
#
_entry.id   AF-A0A6G0XCM0-F1
#
_cell.length_a   1.000
_cell.length_b   1.000
_cell.length_c   1.000
_cell.angle_alpha   90.00
_cell.angle_beta   90.00
_cell.angle_gamma   90.00
#
_symmetry.space_group_name_H-M   'P 1'
#
loop_
_entity.id
_entity.type
_entity.pdbx_description
1 polymer ?
#
loop_
_entity_poly.entity_id
_entity_poly.type
_entity_poly.pdbx_seq_one_letter_code
_entity_poly.pdbx_strand_id
1 'polypeptide(L)'
;MGSDPTMIEFTKTRANGAKAKRKVPMLEGSGWLNYLEFNMTLYDYATWQRYSFDDEDSMEEFHEDLQLLLQGDELRLYMASAHDREFFADKVMEGMNALTRNRCPPGTRKLLLTKIREQKKKRGMTVFEFSQMVNRIYRMISVLLHVEAAPVSLVDKIEWFEEAMPVDWQIEFNRLYGMHDITSMQQIETIFGQIERNETVEQNIRRTQEKIPRTNIPKQTIQLQTL
;
A
#
# COMPACT_ATOMS: atom_id res chain seq x y z
N MET A 1 13.17 11.32 22.18
CA MET A 1 12.23 12.34 21.66
C MET A 1 12.73 12.71 20.28
N GLY A 2 12.09 12.21 19.22
CA GLY A 2 12.49 12.54 17.85
C GLY A 2 11.94 13.92 17.52
N SER A 3 12.81 14.82 17.07
CA SER A 3 12.39 16.06 16.41
C SER A 3 11.54 15.72 15.19
N ASP A 4 10.52 16.52 14.92
CA ASP A 4 9.80 16.42 13.64
C ASP A 4 10.79 16.57 12.49
N PRO A 5 10.64 15.77 11.41
CA PRO A 5 11.59 15.80 10.32
C PRO A 5 11.63 17.18 9.66
N THR A 6 12.82 17.63 9.29
CA THR A 6 12.96 18.87 8.49
C THR A 6 12.21 18.72 7.17
N MET A 7 11.38 19.71 6.84
CA MET A 7 10.54 19.70 5.63
C MET A 7 11.03 20.73 4.62
N ILE A 8 11.22 20.31 3.37
CA ILE A 8 11.51 21.19 2.23
C ILE A 8 10.20 21.51 1.48
N GLU A 9 9.95 22.79 1.20
CA GLU A 9 8.78 23.22 0.43
C GLU A 9 9.13 23.36 -1.06
N PHE A 10 8.55 22.50 -1.88
CA PHE A 10 8.63 22.56 -3.33
C PHE A 10 7.42 23.30 -3.90
N THR A 11 7.65 24.10 -4.94
CA THR A 11 6.60 24.85 -5.61
C THR A 11 6.53 24.46 -7.08
N LYS A 12 5.34 24.07 -7.52
CA LYS A 12 5.04 23.76 -8.92
C LYS A 12 4.10 24.81 -9.50
N THR A 13 4.43 25.35 -10.67
CA THR A 13 3.53 26.22 -11.43
C THR A 13 2.69 25.37 -12.38
N ARG A 14 1.37 25.50 -12.31
CA ARG A 14 0.42 24.81 -13.19
C ARG A 14 0.32 25.53 -14.53
N ALA A 15 -0.20 24.84 -15.54
CA ALA A 15 -0.42 25.41 -16.88
C ALA A 15 -1.29 26.68 -16.88
N ASN A 16 -2.15 26.85 -15.88
CA ASN A 16 -2.98 28.05 -15.71
C ASN A 16 -2.30 29.17 -14.88
N GLY A 17 -0.98 29.07 -14.63
CA GLY A 17 -0.20 30.03 -13.84
C GLY A 17 -0.36 29.90 -12.32
N ALA A 18 -1.25 29.03 -11.82
CA ALA A 18 -1.43 28.84 -10.39
C ALA A 18 -0.25 28.09 -9.77
N LYS A 19 0.18 28.49 -8.57
CA LYS A 19 1.24 27.82 -7.82
C LYS A 19 0.65 26.79 -6.86
N ALA A 20 1.13 25.56 -6.93
CA ALA A 20 0.86 24.52 -5.96
C ALA A 20 2.13 24.28 -5.13
N LYS A 21 1.98 24.14 -3.82
CA LYS A 21 3.08 23.90 -2.90
C LYS A 21 2.97 22.52 -2.27
N ARG A 22 4.09 21.88 -2.01
CA ARG A 22 4.15 20.60 -1.28
C ARG A 22 5.36 20.58 -0.37
N LYS A 23 5.14 20.15 0.88
CA LYS A 23 6.22 19.88 1.82
C LYS A 23 6.63 18.42 1.73
N VAL A 24 7.93 18.17 1.63
CA VAL A 24 8.53 16.84 1.55
C VAL A 24 9.59 16.74 2.66
N PRO A 25 9.57 15.67 3.48
CA PRO A 25 10.57 15.50 4.52
C PRO A 25 11.93 15.19 3.90
N MET A 26 12.98 15.77 4.46
CA MET A 26 14.35 15.32 4.22
C MET A 26 14.53 13.89 4.74
N LEU A 27 15.52 13.18 4.22
CA LEU A 27 15.95 11.91 4.79
C LEU A 27 16.66 12.17 6.13
N GLU A 28 15.93 12.00 7.23
CA GLU A 28 16.44 12.17 8.58
C GLU A 28 16.28 10.90 9.41
N GLY A 29 17.16 10.70 10.39
CA GLY A 29 17.09 9.54 11.28
C GLY A 29 17.79 8.29 10.73
N SER A 30 17.65 7.20 11.48
CA SER A 30 18.35 5.94 11.25
C SER A 30 17.39 4.79 11.03
N GLY A 31 17.87 3.76 10.33
CA GLY A 31 17.17 2.50 10.16
C GLY A 31 16.52 2.34 8.79
N TRP A 32 16.47 1.10 8.33
CA TRP A 32 16.01 0.73 7.00
C TRP A 32 14.52 1.05 6.79
N LEU A 33 13.68 0.92 7.82
CA LEU A 33 12.25 1.19 7.69
C LEU A 33 11.99 2.66 7.37
N ASN A 34 12.67 3.58 8.08
CA ASN A 34 12.57 5.01 7.84
C ASN A 34 13.05 5.38 6.43
N TYR A 35 14.14 4.75 5.96
CA TYR A 35 14.60 4.92 4.59
C TYR A 35 13.58 4.45 3.55
N LEU A 36 12.91 3.31 3.78
CA LEU A 36 11.86 2.84 2.89
C LEU A 36 10.64 3.77 2.91
N GLU A 37 10.27 4.34 4.06
CA GLU A 37 9.20 5.34 4.16
C GLU A 37 9.54 6.66 3.47
N PHE A 38 10.79 7.09 3.54
CA PHE A 38 11.29 8.20 2.74
C PHE A 38 11.12 7.93 1.23
N ASN A 39 11.50 6.74 0.75
CA ASN A 39 11.33 6.36 -0.66
C ASN A 39 9.87 6.34 -1.11
N MET A 40 8.96 5.92 -0.24
CA MET A 40 7.52 5.97 -0.49
C MET A 40 7.04 7.42 -0.68
N THR A 41 7.51 8.31 0.17
CA THR A 41 7.20 9.75 0.09
C THR A 41 7.80 10.38 -1.16
N LEU A 42 9.02 9.96 -1.54
CA LEU A 42 9.70 10.40 -2.75
C LEU A 42 8.94 9.98 -4.02
N TYR A 43 8.41 8.75 -4.07
CA TYR A 43 7.57 8.30 -5.18
C TYR A 43 6.30 9.15 -5.31
N ASP A 44 5.63 9.42 -4.19
CA ASP A 44 4.43 10.25 -4.17
C ASP A 44 4.76 11.70 -4.57
N TYR A 45 5.95 12.20 -4.21
CA TYR A 45 6.47 13.49 -4.64
C TYR A 45 6.72 13.52 -6.15
N ALA A 46 7.47 12.55 -6.69
CA ALA A 46 7.78 12.45 -8.10
C ALA A 46 6.51 12.39 -8.97
N THR A 47 5.50 11.64 -8.52
CA THR A 47 4.18 11.57 -9.19
C THR A 47 3.47 12.93 -9.19
N TRP A 48 3.55 13.69 -8.10
CA TRP A 48 2.94 15.02 -8.01
C TRP A 48 3.67 16.05 -8.87
N GLN A 49 5.00 15.99 -8.88
CA GLN A 49 5.84 16.82 -9.75
C GLN A 49 5.73 16.40 -11.22
N ARG A 50 5.26 15.17 -11.47
CA ARG A 50 5.09 14.57 -12.80
C ARG A 50 6.40 14.44 -13.56
N TYR A 51 7.44 13.99 -12.88
CA TYR A 51 8.67 13.68 -13.59
C TYR A 51 8.44 12.56 -14.59
N SER A 52 9.11 12.66 -15.73
CA SER A 52 9.12 11.66 -16.78
C SER A 52 10.50 11.01 -16.84
N PHE A 53 10.57 9.70 -16.62
CA PHE A 53 11.83 8.96 -16.65
C PHE A 53 12.44 8.85 -18.05
N ASP A 54 11.64 9.10 -19.08
CA ASP A 54 12.07 9.12 -20.49
C ASP A 54 12.50 10.51 -20.97
N ASP A 55 12.44 11.52 -20.09
CA ASP A 55 12.77 12.92 -20.40
C ASP A 55 13.95 13.39 -19.54
N GLU A 56 15.05 13.77 -20.20
CA GLU A 56 16.31 14.03 -19.52
C GLU A 56 16.27 15.30 -18.68
N ASP A 57 15.64 16.38 -19.17
CA ASP A 57 15.44 17.62 -18.42
C ASP A 57 14.59 17.36 -17.16
N SER A 58 13.59 16.48 -17.29
CA SER A 58 12.77 16.07 -16.15
C SER A 58 13.57 15.27 -15.11
N MET A 59 14.51 14.45 -15.56
CA MET A 59 15.38 13.68 -14.67
C MET A 59 16.48 14.54 -14.04
N GLU A 60 16.94 15.59 -14.73
CA GLU A 60 17.80 16.63 -14.16
C GLU A 60 17.10 17.33 -12.99
N GLU A 61 15.87 17.83 -13.20
CA GLU A 61 15.08 18.45 -12.14
C GLU A 61 14.86 17.49 -10.95
N PHE A 62 14.58 16.22 -11.22
CA PHE A 62 14.41 15.23 -10.15
C PHE A 62 15.73 14.96 -9.41
N HIS A 63 16.85 14.91 -10.12
CA HIS A 63 18.18 14.77 -9.54
C HIS A 63 18.53 15.95 -8.61
N GLU A 64 18.22 17.18 -9.01
CA GLU A 64 18.42 18.38 -8.18
C GLU A 64 17.52 18.37 -6.94
N ASP A 65 16.24 18.09 -7.10
CA ASP A 65 15.29 18.07 -5.99
C ASP A 65 15.61 16.96 -4.98
N LEU A 66 16.12 15.82 -5.45
CA LEU A 66 16.59 14.75 -4.57
C LEU A 66 17.79 15.18 -3.73
N GLN A 67 18.73 15.97 -4.28
CA GLN A 67 19.86 16.49 -3.51
C GLN A 67 19.41 17.38 -2.35
N LEU A 68 18.35 18.18 -2.54
CA LEU A 68 17.77 19.01 -1.48
C LEU A 68 17.15 18.20 -0.34
N LEU A 69 16.72 16.97 -0.62
CA LEU A 69 16.13 16.04 0.35
C LEU A 69 17.17 15.20 1.09
N LEU A 70 18.42 15.22 0.65
CA LEU A 70 19.53 14.48 1.25
C LEU A 70 20.44 15.45 2.00
N GLN A 71 21.15 14.94 3.01
CA GLN A 71 22.12 15.72 3.77
C GLN A 71 23.31 14.85 4.18
N GLY A 72 24.39 15.51 4.62
CA GLY A 72 25.55 14.86 5.21
C GLY A 72 26.11 13.70 4.37
N ASP A 73 26.24 12.54 5.01
CA ASP A 73 26.83 11.35 4.41
C ASP A 73 25.97 10.73 3.31
N GLU A 74 24.65 10.84 3.42
CA GLU A 74 23.73 10.34 2.40
C GLU A 74 23.85 11.16 1.10
N LEU A 75 23.87 12.49 1.20
CA LEU A 75 24.08 13.35 0.03
C LEU A 75 25.45 13.06 -0.61
N ARG A 76 26.49 12.93 0.21
CA ARG A 76 27.84 12.61 -0.27
C ARG A 76 27.91 11.27 -0.97
N LEU A 77 27.29 10.23 -0.42
CA LEU A 77 27.24 8.90 -1.02
C LEU A 77 26.46 8.90 -2.34
N TYR A 78 25.32 9.59 -2.38
CA TYR A 78 24.51 9.76 -3.57
C TYR A 78 25.32 10.42 -4.70
N MET A 79 25.92 11.58 -4.43
CA MET A 79 26.70 12.33 -5.42
C MET A 79 27.92 11.58 -5.92
N ALA A 80 28.64 10.89 -5.03
CA ALA A 80 29.79 10.07 -5.41
C ALA A 80 29.39 8.91 -6.33
N SER A 81 28.22 8.30 -6.09
CA SER A 81 27.74 7.16 -6.89
C SER A 81 27.17 7.59 -8.24
N ALA A 82 26.65 8.82 -8.33
CA ALA A 82 26.10 9.40 -9.55
C ALA A 82 27.15 10.10 -10.43
N HIS A 83 28.37 10.31 -9.94
CA HIS A 83 29.35 11.20 -10.56
C HIS A 83 29.66 10.85 -12.02
N ASP A 84 29.97 9.58 -12.28
CA ASP A 84 30.48 9.11 -13.58
C ASP A 84 29.39 8.77 -14.61
N ARG A 85 28.12 9.08 -14.31
CA ARG A 85 27.01 8.81 -15.24
C ARG A 85 26.81 9.99 -16.18
N GLU A 86 26.55 9.70 -17.45
CA GLU A 86 26.24 10.70 -18.46
C GLU A 86 24.80 11.20 -18.30
N PHE A 87 23.85 10.27 -18.23
CA PHE A 87 22.41 10.59 -18.15
C PHE A 87 21.93 10.72 -16.69
N PHE A 88 21.06 11.69 -16.43
CA PHE A 88 20.43 11.95 -15.14
C PHE A 88 19.56 10.80 -14.66
N ALA A 89 18.91 10.07 -15.58
CA ALA A 89 18.19 8.85 -15.22
C ALA A 89 19.11 7.83 -14.53
N ASP A 90 20.31 7.63 -15.08
CA ASP A 90 21.33 6.73 -14.51
C ASP A 90 21.93 7.30 -13.21
N LYS A 91 22.15 8.62 -13.14
CA LYS A 91 22.58 9.30 -11.91
C LYS A 91 21.62 9.02 -10.75
N VAL A 92 20.33 9.24 -10.98
CA VAL A 92 19.29 8.99 -9.99
C VAL A 92 19.24 7.52 -9.60
N MET A 93 19.22 6.62 -10.58
CA MET A 93 19.15 5.18 -10.33
C MET A 93 20.34 4.70 -9.50
N GLU A 94 21.58 5.06 -9.86
CA GLU A 94 22.78 4.60 -9.16
C GLU A 94 22.94 5.23 -7.78
N GLY A 95 22.65 6.51 -7.65
CA GLY A 95 22.63 7.19 -6.36
C GLY A 95 21.62 6.57 -5.40
N MET A 96 20.38 6.30 -5.86
CA MET A 96 19.36 5.65 -5.04
C MET A 96 19.70 4.19 -4.71
N ASN A 97 20.34 3.46 -5.63
CA ASN A 97 20.81 2.10 -5.37
C ASN A 97 21.92 2.07 -4.31
N ALA A 98 22.86 3.03 -4.36
CA ALA A 98 23.91 3.16 -3.36
C ALA A 98 23.34 3.49 -1.97
N LEU A 99 22.39 4.43 -1.90
CA LEU A 99 21.67 4.72 -0.66
C LEU A 99 20.92 3.50 -0.13
N THR A 100 20.25 2.74 -1.01
CA THR A 100 19.51 1.54 -0.62
C THR A 100 20.45 0.48 -0.04
N ARG A 101 21.59 0.21 -0.69
CA ARG A 101 22.60 -0.73 -0.16
C ARG A 101 23.17 -0.30 1.20
N ASN A 102 23.32 1.01 1.41
CA ASN A 102 23.84 1.54 2.67
C ASN A 102 22.79 1.51 3.80
N ARG A 103 21.52 1.79 3.48
CA ARG A 103 20.44 1.95 4.48
C ARG A 103 19.71 0.64 4.79
N CYS A 104 19.64 -0.28 3.84
CA CYS A 104 18.95 -1.56 3.98
C CYS A 104 19.99 -2.68 4.16
N PRO A 105 20.09 -3.29 5.36
CA PRO A 105 20.99 -4.43 5.56
C PRO A 105 20.55 -5.63 4.70
N PRO A 106 21.48 -6.52 4.32
CA PRO A 106 21.14 -7.75 3.60
C PRO A 106 20.03 -8.54 4.28
N GLY A 107 19.00 -8.90 3.51
CA GLY A 107 17.84 -9.66 4.02
C GLY A 107 16.67 -8.79 4.46
N THR A 108 16.74 -7.46 4.25
CA THR A 108 15.59 -6.55 4.47
C THR A 108 14.36 -7.03 3.68
N ARG A 109 14.54 -7.47 2.43
CA ARG A 109 13.46 -8.06 1.65
C ARG A 109 12.82 -9.28 2.31
N LYS A 110 13.63 -10.16 2.91
CA LYS A 110 13.13 -11.36 3.60
C LYS A 110 12.27 -10.96 4.80
N LEU A 111 12.70 -9.97 5.59
CA LEU A 111 11.92 -9.44 6.71
C LEU A 111 10.57 -8.87 6.25
N LEU A 112 10.56 -8.11 5.15
CA LEU A 112 9.32 -7.58 4.58
C LEU A 112 8.39 -8.69 4.06
N LEU A 113 8.93 -9.70 3.37
CA LEU A 113 8.16 -10.86 2.91
C LEU A 113 7.53 -11.64 4.07
N THR A 114 8.32 -11.93 5.12
CA THR A 114 7.81 -12.56 6.33
C THR A 114 6.67 -11.73 6.94
N LYS A 115 6.87 -10.41 7.04
CA LYS A 115 5.84 -9.50 7.56
C LYS A 115 4.55 -9.57 6.75
N ILE A 116 4.62 -9.64 5.41
CA ILE A 116 3.43 -9.78 4.55
C ILE A 116 2.70 -11.09 4.84
N ARG A 117 3.42 -12.22 4.87
CA ARG A 117 2.83 -13.55 5.10
C ARG A 117 2.18 -13.69 6.47
N GLU A 118 2.66 -12.95 7.46
CA GLU A 118 2.09 -12.89 8.81
C GLU A 118 0.89 -11.93 8.92
N GLN A 119 0.63 -11.09 7.91
CA GLN A 119 -0.55 -10.22 7.93
C GLN A 119 -1.81 -11.04 7.74
N LYS A 120 -2.79 -10.83 8.64
CA LYS A 120 -4.16 -11.33 8.50
C LYS A 120 -5.12 -10.16 8.60
N LYS A 121 -6.22 -10.20 7.84
CA LYS A 121 -7.31 -9.23 7.97
C LYS A 121 -7.92 -9.36 9.36
N LYS A 122 -7.87 -8.28 10.13
CA LYS A 122 -8.42 -8.25 11.50
C LYS A 122 -9.91 -7.94 11.49
N ARG A 123 -10.63 -8.40 12.50
CA ARG A 123 -12.03 -8.02 12.74
C ARG A 123 -12.14 -6.50 12.91
N GLY A 124 -13.04 -5.86 12.16
CA GLY A 124 -13.23 -4.41 12.17
C GLY A 124 -12.36 -3.63 11.18
N MET A 125 -11.42 -4.28 10.50
CA MET A 125 -10.70 -3.72 9.36
C MET A 125 -11.43 -4.11 8.06
N THR A 126 -11.63 -3.16 7.16
CA THR A 126 -12.21 -3.42 5.83
C THR A 126 -11.23 -4.12 4.89
N VAL A 127 -11.71 -4.75 3.82
CA VAL A 127 -10.82 -5.32 2.77
C VAL A 127 -9.95 -4.22 2.17
N PHE A 128 -10.51 -3.03 1.97
CA PHE A 128 -9.79 -1.88 1.43
C PHE A 128 -8.64 -1.44 2.34
N GLU A 129 -8.89 -1.25 3.64
CA GLU A 129 -7.84 -0.88 4.61
C GLU A 129 -6.74 -1.94 4.69
N PHE A 130 -7.13 -3.22 4.68
CA PHE A 130 -6.18 -4.33 4.66
C PHE A 130 -5.33 -4.32 3.38
N SER A 131 -5.95 -4.13 2.22
CA SER A 131 -5.26 -3.98 0.93
C SER A 131 -4.25 -2.84 0.97
N GLN A 132 -4.64 -1.65 1.45
CA GLN A 132 -3.72 -0.51 1.54
C GLN A 132 -2.52 -0.80 2.44
N MET A 133 -2.74 -1.50 3.56
CA MET A 133 -1.66 -1.92 4.46
C MET A 133 -0.68 -2.88 3.76
N VAL A 134 -1.17 -3.90 3.07
CA VAL A 134 -0.34 -4.88 2.37
C VAL A 134 0.37 -4.24 1.17
N ASN A 135 -0.33 -3.42 0.39
CA ASN A 135 0.22 -2.69 -0.76
C ASN A 135 1.34 -1.73 -0.36
N ARG A 136 1.27 -1.13 0.83
CA ARG A 136 2.39 -0.34 1.39
C ARG A 136 3.65 -1.20 1.53
N ILE A 137 3.54 -2.44 2.01
CA ILE A 137 4.69 -3.35 2.16
C ILE A 137 5.19 -3.81 0.78
N TYR A 138 4.32 -4.11 -0.18
CA TYR A 138 4.75 -4.42 -1.55
C TYR A 138 5.52 -3.26 -2.19
N ARG A 139 5.07 -2.01 -2.02
CA ARG A 139 5.80 -0.84 -2.53
C ARG A 139 7.17 -0.68 -1.86
N MET A 140 7.27 -0.97 -0.56
CA MET A 140 8.58 -1.02 0.14
C MET A 140 9.51 -2.10 -0.44
N ILE A 141 8.98 -3.28 -0.78
CA ILE A 141 9.75 -4.33 -1.46
C ILE A 141 10.22 -3.86 -2.85
N SER A 142 9.40 -3.08 -3.57
CA SER A 142 9.77 -2.56 -4.88
C SER A 142 11.01 -1.66 -4.87
N VAL A 143 11.27 -0.94 -3.76
CA VAL A 143 12.49 -0.15 -3.58
C VAL A 143 13.75 -1.04 -3.60
N LEU A 144 13.62 -2.29 -3.17
CA LEU A 144 14.74 -3.23 -3.05
C LEU A 144 15.04 -4.01 -4.34
N LEU A 145 14.25 -3.82 -5.41
CA LEU A 145 14.35 -4.65 -6.63
C LEU A 145 15.73 -4.59 -7.28
N HIS A 146 16.32 -3.40 -7.34
CA HIS A 146 17.60 -3.18 -7.99
C HIS A 146 18.80 -3.63 -7.14
N VAL A 147 18.58 -4.03 -5.88
CA VAL A 147 19.67 -4.37 -4.95
C VAL A 147 19.62 -5.80 -4.42
N GLU A 148 18.44 -6.39 -4.25
CA GLU A 148 18.31 -7.69 -3.57
C GLU A 148 17.69 -8.80 -4.43
N ALA A 149 16.63 -8.55 -5.23
CA ALA A 149 15.97 -9.63 -5.98
C ALA A 149 14.84 -9.15 -6.93
N ALA A 150 14.31 -10.11 -7.70
CA ALA A 150 13.12 -10.00 -8.54
C ALA A 150 11.83 -9.60 -7.79
N PRO A 151 10.83 -9.04 -8.50
CA PRO A 151 9.53 -8.68 -7.95
C PRO A 151 8.77 -9.89 -7.41
N VAL A 152 7.89 -9.64 -6.44
CA VAL A 152 6.95 -10.67 -5.96
C VAL A 152 5.99 -11.00 -7.10
N SER A 153 5.86 -12.28 -7.42
CA SER A 153 5.00 -12.74 -8.51
C SER A 153 3.53 -12.43 -8.21
N LEU A 154 2.72 -12.24 -9.26
CA LEU A 154 1.29 -12.01 -9.06
C LEU A 154 0.61 -13.19 -8.35
N VAL A 155 1.01 -14.42 -8.69
CA VAL A 155 0.51 -15.65 -8.07
C VAL A 155 0.74 -15.64 -6.57
N ASP A 156 1.98 -15.38 -6.13
CA ASP A 156 2.30 -15.27 -4.70
C ASP A 156 1.47 -14.18 -4.01
N LYS A 157 1.28 -13.02 -4.65
CA LYS A 157 0.51 -11.92 -4.06
C LYS A 157 -0.95 -12.29 -3.88
N ILE A 158 -1.55 -13.00 -4.85
CA ILE A 158 -2.94 -13.48 -4.80
C ILE A 158 -3.09 -14.51 -3.68
N GLU A 159 -2.23 -15.52 -3.66
CA GLU A 159 -2.24 -16.60 -2.66
C GLU A 159 -2.13 -16.03 -1.24
N TRP A 160 -1.15 -15.16 -0.98
CA TRP A 160 -0.98 -14.57 0.36
C TRP A 160 -2.14 -13.64 0.74
N PHE A 161 -2.77 -12.98 -0.23
CA PHE A 161 -3.94 -12.14 0.03
C PHE A 161 -5.17 -12.98 0.39
N GLU A 162 -5.42 -14.08 -0.33
CA GLU A 162 -6.47 -15.06 -0.03
C GLU A 162 -6.26 -15.67 1.36
N GLU A 163 -5.07 -16.22 1.63
CA GLU A 163 -4.74 -16.83 2.92
C GLU A 163 -4.88 -15.86 4.10
N ALA A 164 -4.77 -14.55 3.83
CA ALA A 164 -4.91 -13.52 4.85
C ALA A 164 -6.36 -13.19 5.21
N MET A 165 -7.33 -13.63 4.42
CA MET A 165 -8.76 -13.40 4.67
C MET A 165 -9.32 -14.32 5.75
N PRO A 166 -10.47 -14.00 6.36
CA PRO A 166 -11.17 -14.92 7.25
C PRO A 166 -11.51 -16.25 6.55
N VAL A 167 -11.46 -17.37 7.27
CA VAL A 167 -11.68 -18.72 6.72
C VAL A 167 -13.03 -18.83 6.00
N ASP A 168 -14.10 -18.30 6.59
CA ASP A 168 -15.44 -18.34 5.96
C ASP A 168 -15.47 -17.60 4.61
N TRP A 169 -14.65 -16.55 4.47
CA TRP A 169 -14.54 -15.81 3.22
C TRP A 169 -13.67 -16.53 2.20
N GLN A 170 -12.65 -17.26 2.63
CA GLN A 170 -11.85 -18.14 1.75
C GLN A 170 -12.73 -19.27 1.19
N ILE A 171 -13.61 -19.85 2.01
CA ILE A 171 -14.57 -20.87 1.56
C ILE A 171 -15.52 -20.28 0.53
N GLU A 172 -16.09 -19.11 0.81
CA GLU A 172 -17.00 -18.42 -0.10
C GLU A 172 -16.32 -18.04 -1.41
N PHE A 173 -15.08 -17.53 -1.32
CA PHE A 173 -14.23 -17.24 -2.47
C PHE A 173 -14.03 -18.50 -3.33
N ASN A 174 -13.60 -19.61 -2.74
CA ASN A 174 -13.38 -20.85 -3.48
C ASN A 174 -14.68 -21.43 -4.08
N ARG A 175 -15.81 -21.27 -3.40
CA ARG A 175 -17.14 -21.68 -3.90
C ARG A 175 -17.54 -20.90 -5.15
N LEU A 176 -17.34 -19.59 -5.14
CA LEU A 176 -17.82 -18.69 -6.20
C LEU A 176 -16.78 -18.48 -7.32
N TYR A 177 -15.48 -18.55 -6.98
CA TYR A 177 -14.39 -18.07 -7.80
C TYR A 177 -13.21 -19.04 -7.95
N GLY A 178 -13.23 -20.22 -7.33
CA GLY A 178 -12.08 -21.15 -7.28
C GLY A 178 -11.57 -21.68 -8.63
N MET A 179 -12.29 -21.44 -9.73
CA MET A 179 -11.89 -21.79 -11.10
C MET A 179 -11.59 -20.56 -11.98
N HIS A 180 -11.63 -19.34 -11.44
CA HIS A 180 -11.43 -18.11 -12.21
C HIS A 180 -9.95 -17.75 -12.33
N ASP A 181 -9.54 -17.35 -13.55
CA ASP A 181 -8.23 -16.75 -13.80
C ASP A 181 -8.17 -15.32 -13.23
N ILE A 182 -7.59 -15.17 -12.05
CA ILE A 182 -7.32 -13.86 -11.46
C ILE A 182 -6.03 -13.31 -12.09
N THR A 183 -6.16 -12.20 -12.81
CA THR A 183 -5.07 -11.59 -13.59
C THR A 183 -4.52 -10.32 -12.97
N SER A 184 -5.05 -9.87 -11.82
CA SER A 184 -4.54 -8.69 -11.11
C SER A 184 -4.92 -8.66 -9.63
N MET A 185 -4.17 -7.88 -8.84
CA MET A 185 -4.51 -7.59 -7.44
C MET A 185 -5.84 -6.85 -7.31
N GLN A 186 -6.17 -5.95 -8.24
CA GLN A 186 -7.42 -5.21 -8.20
C GLN A 186 -8.65 -6.13 -8.28
N GLN A 187 -8.57 -7.22 -9.04
CA GLN A 187 -9.65 -8.19 -9.16
C GLN A 187 -9.90 -8.93 -7.83
N ILE A 188 -8.86 -9.48 -7.21
CA ILE A 188 -9.01 -10.19 -5.92
C ILE A 188 -9.49 -9.25 -4.81
N GLU A 189 -9.00 -8.00 -4.78
CA GLU A 189 -9.47 -6.98 -3.84
C GLU A 189 -10.96 -6.66 -4.05
N THR A 190 -11.41 -6.60 -5.30
CA THR A 190 -12.81 -6.37 -5.65
C THR A 190 -13.70 -7.53 -5.23
N ILE A 191 -13.25 -8.78 -5.45
CA ILE A 191 -13.98 -9.99 -5.08
C ILE A 191 -14.17 -10.06 -3.56
N PHE A 192 -13.09 -9.92 -2.79
CA PHE A 192 -13.22 -9.92 -1.32
C PHE A 192 -14.03 -8.72 -0.81
N GLY A 193 -13.95 -7.57 -1.47
CA GLY A 193 -14.82 -6.43 -1.17
C GLY A 193 -16.30 -6.67 -1.48
N GLN A 194 -16.65 -7.60 -2.38
CA GLN A 194 -18.03 -8.05 -2.58
C GLN A 194 -18.46 -9.01 -1.46
N ILE A 195 -17.60 -9.95 -1.08
CA ILE A 195 -17.86 -10.89 0.04
C ILE A 195 -18.11 -10.11 1.34
N GLU A 196 -17.27 -9.12 1.65
CA GLU A 196 -17.43 -8.23 2.82
C GLU A 196 -18.79 -7.50 2.83
N ARG A 197 -19.21 -6.98 1.67
CA ARG A 197 -20.50 -6.29 1.53
C ARG A 197 -21.67 -7.24 1.72
N ASN A 198 -21.61 -8.44 1.15
CA ASN A 198 -22.66 -9.44 1.28
C ASN A 198 -22.82 -9.87 2.74
N GLU A 199 -21.73 -10.13 3.46
CA GLU A 199 -21.76 -10.44 4.88
C GLU A 199 -22.42 -9.31 5.70
N THR A 200 -22.06 -8.06 5.41
CA THR A 200 -22.64 -6.89 6.08
C THR A 200 -24.15 -6.79 5.85
N VAL A 201 -24.60 -7.03 4.62
CA VAL A 201 -26.03 -7.04 4.27
C VAL A 201 -26.76 -8.17 5.00
N GLU A 202 -26.22 -9.38 5.00
CA GLU A 202 -26.81 -10.52 5.71
C GLU A 202 -26.93 -10.28 7.20
N GLN A 203 -25.89 -9.74 7.84
CA GLN A 203 -25.92 -9.39 9.27
C GLN A 203 -27.00 -8.34 9.58
N ASN A 204 -27.19 -7.35 8.71
CA ASN A 204 -28.24 -6.35 8.87
C ASN A 204 -29.65 -6.93 8.70
N ILE A 205 -29.84 -7.86 7.76
CA ILE A 205 -31.11 -8.57 7.59
C ILE A 205 -31.43 -9.38 8.84
N ARG A 206 -30.47 -10.17 9.35
CA ARG A 206 -30.65 -10.99 10.58
C ARG A 206 -31.03 -10.12 11.78
N ARG A 207 -30.32 -9.00 11.99
CA ARG A 207 -30.64 -8.03 13.06
C ARG A 207 -32.02 -7.39 12.90
N THR A 208 -32.49 -7.20 11.67
CA THR A 208 -33.82 -6.63 11.40
C THR A 208 -34.93 -7.65 11.66
N GLN A 209 -34.71 -8.91 11.28
CA GLN A 209 -35.64 -10.02 11.55
C GLN A 209 -35.76 -10.34 13.04
N GLU A 210 -34.67 -10.25 13.81
CA GLU A 210 -34.67 -10.43 15.26
C GLU A 210 -35.44 -9.33 16.02
N LYS A 211 -35.61 -8.14 15.41
CA LYS A 211 -36.33 -7.01 16.01
C LYS A 211 -37.84 -7.03 15.75
N ILE A 212 -38.35 -7.94 14.92
CA ILE A 212 -39.79 -8.09 14.73
C ILE A 212 -40.33 -8.83 15.96
N PRO A 213 -41.14 -8.19 16.83
CA PRO A 213 -41.72 -8.88 17.98
C PRO A 213 -42.60 -10.01 17.44
N ARG A 214 -42.48 -11.22 18.01
CA ARG A 214 -43.49 -12.27 17.83
C ARG A 214 -44.81 -11.70 18.32
N THR A 215 -45.65 -11.20 17.42
CA THR A 215 -47.02 -10.80 17.75
C THR A 215 -47.71 -12.03 18.33
N ASN A 216 -48.07 -11.95 19.61
CA ASN A 216 -48.92 -12.92 20.28
C ASN A 216 -50.20 -13.06 19.46
N ILE A 217 -50.33 -14.15 18.72
CA ILE A 217 -51.61 -14.55 18.13
C ILE A 217 -52.49 -14.97 19.31
N PRO A 218 -53.61 -14.28 19.62
CA PRO A 218 -54.49 -14.71 20.68
C PRO A 218 -55.10 -16.05 20.30
N LYS A 219 -54.91 -17.07 21.14
CA LYS A 219 -55.65 -18.33 21.02
C LYS A 219 -57.14 -18.04 21.20
N GLN A 220 -57.89 -17.96 20.11
CA GLN A 220 -59.35 -18.02 20.19
C GLN A 220 -59.73 -19.38 20.74
N THR A 221 -60.16 -19.38 22.00
CA THR A 221 -60.76 -20.54 22.64
C THR A 221 -62.18 -20.63 22.12
N ILE A 222 -62.44 -21.55 21.19
CA ILE A 222 -63.79 -21.88 20.76
C ILE A 222 -64.46 -22.61 21.94
N GLN A 223 -65.30 -21.89 22.69
CA GLN A 223 -66.25 -22.53 23.60
C GLN A 223 -67.41 -23.07 22.75
N LEU A 224 -67.44 -24.39 22.58
CA LEU A 224 -68.63 -25.12 22.17
C LEU A 224 -69.66 -25.00 23.31
N GLN A 225 -70.67 -24.15 23.14
CA GLN A 225 -71.88 -24.21 23.94
C GLN A 225 -72.82 -25.23 23.28
N THR A 226 -72.89 -26.41 23.88
CA THR A 226 -74.07 -27.28 23.81
C THR A 226 -75.24 -26.59 24.50
N LEU A 227 -76.35 -26.43 23.79
CA LEU A 227 -77.73 -26.61 24.26
C LEU A 227 -78.64 -26.82 23.04
#